data_AF-A0A8C0JH43-F1
#
_entry.id   AF-A0A8C0JH43-F1
#
_cell.length_a   1.000
_cell.length_b   1.000
_cell.length_c   1.000
_cell.angle_alpha   90.00
_cell.angle_beta   90.00
_cell.angle_gamma   90.00
#
_symmetry.space_group_name_H-M   'P 1'
#
loop_
_entity.id
_entity.type
_entity.pdbx_description
1 polymer ?
#
loop_
_entity_poly.entity_id
_entity_poly.type
_entity_poly.pdbx_seq_one_letter_code
_entity_poly.pdbx_strand_id
1 'polypeptide(L)'
;MGLTSQLIPTLVCLLALTSTFVHGHNFNITIKEIIKMLNILTARNDSCMELTVKDVFTAPKNTSDKEIFCRAATVLRQIYTHNCSNRYLRGLYRNLSSMANKTCSMNEIKKSTLKDFLERLKVIMQKKYYRH
;
A
#
# COMPACT_ATOMS: atom_id res chain seq x y z
N MET A 1 -5.31 -32.63 -38.19
CA MET A 1 -4.83 -31.28 -37.77
C MET A 1 -5.82 -30.76 -36.74
N GLY A 2 -5.44 -30.62 -35.46
CA GLY A 2 -6.38 -30.20 -34.40
C GLY A 2 -5.77 -30.07 -33.00
N LEU A 3 -4.66 -30.75 -32.74
CA LEU A 3 -3.98 -30.73 -31.43
C LEU A 3 -3.36 -29.36 -31.09
N THR A 4 -2.79 -28.66 -32.06
CA THR A 4 -2.13 -27.35 -31.85
C THR A 4 -3.11 -26.23 -31.51
N SER A 5 -4.35 -26.31 -31.99
CA SER A 5 -5.38 -25.28 -31.73
C SER A 5 -5.97 -25.35 -30.31
N GLN A 6 -5.87 -26.49 -29.62
CA GLN A 6 -6.34 -26.64 -28.24
C GLN A 6 -5.23 -26.37 -27.22
N LEU A 7 -3.98 -26.68 -27.55
CA LEU A 7 -2.81 -26.44 -26.69
C LEU A 7 -2.59 -24.95 -26.38
N ILE A 8 -2.78 -24.07 -27.38
CA ILE A 8 -2.56 -22.63 -27.21
C ILE A 8 -3.55 -22.03 -26.18
N PRO A 9 -4.88 -22.22 -26.30
CA PRO A 9 -5.84 -21.78 -25.28
C PRO A 9 -5.55 -22.34 -23.88
N THR A 10 -5.18 -23.62 -23.77
CA THR A 10 -4.89 -24.25 -22.48
C THR A 10 -3.63 -23.63 -21.84
N LEU A 11 -2.57 -23.40 -22.60
CA LEU A 11 -1.35 -22.75 -22.14
C LEU A 11 -1.60 -21.30 -21.71
N VAL A 12 -2.37 -20.54 -22.49
CA VAL A 12 -2.74 -19.15 -22.13
C VAL A 12 -3.57 -19.12 -20.85
N CYS A 13 -4.52 -20.06 -20.69
CA CYS A 13 -5.32 -20.18 -19.47
C CYS A 13 -4.46 -20.52 -18.24
N LEU A 14 -3.52 -21.47 -18.36
CA LEU A 14 -2.59 -21.83 -17.29
C LEU A 14 -1.68 -20.65 -16.90
N LEU A 15 -1.19 -19.87 -17.87
CA LEU A 15 -0.39 -18.66 -17.62
C LEU A 15 -1.21 -17.55 -16.94
N ALA A 16 -2.46 -17.35 -17.34
CA ALA A 16 -3.36 -16.39 -16.70
C ALA A 16 -3.72 -16.81 -15.25
N LEU A 17 -3.96 -18.09 -15.01
CA LEU A 17 -4.28 -18.61 -13.67
C LEU A 17 -3.08 -18.56 -12.71
N THR A 18 -1.89 -18.93 -13.19
CA THR A 18 -0.66 -18.87 -12.39
C THR A 18 -0.27 -17.43 -12.06
N SER A 19 -0.40 -16.50 -13.02
CA SER A 19 -0.10 -15.08 -12.78
C SER A 19 -1.06 -14.43 -11.78
N THR A 20 -2.35 -14.71 -11.87
CA THR A 20 -3.35 -14.20 -10.90
C THR A 20 -3.15 -14.79 -9.50
N PHE A 21 -2.82 -16.09 -9.40
CA PHE A 21 -2.52 -16.74 -8.12
C PHE A 21 -1.26 -16.19 -7.46
N VAL A 22 -0.16 -16.07 -8.21
CA VAL A 22 1.10 -15.49 -7.72
C VAL A 22 0.90 -14.03 -7.30
N HIS A 23 0.13 -13.25 -8.08
CA HIS A 23 -0.20 -11.88 -7.73
C HIS A 23 -1.00 -11.78 -6.41
N GLY A 24 -2.03 -12.62 -6.24
CA GLY A 24 -2.82 -12.68 -5.01
C GLY A 24 -2.00 -13.11 -3.78
N HIS A 25 -1.13 -14.11 -3.93
CA HIS A 25 -0.25 -14.56 -2.85
C HIS A 25 0.72 -13.47 -2.41
N ASN A 26 1.39 -12.82 -3.37
CA ASN A 26 2.32 -11.72 -3.10
C ASN A 26 1.61 -10.52 -2.45
N PHE A 27 0.38 -10.23 -2.86
CA PHE A 27 -0.45 -9.19 -2.25
C PHE A 27 -0.77 -9.51 -0.78
N ASN A 28 -1.14 -10.74 -0.46
CA ASN A 28 -1.41 -11.18 0.91
C ASN A 28 -0.16 -11.06 1.82
N ILE A 29 1.00 -11.53 1.34
CA ILE A 29 2.27 -11.37 2.07
C ILE A 29 2.57 -9.88 2.33
N THR A 30 2.44 -9.04 1.30
CA THR A 30 2.72 -7.60 1.40
C THR A 30 1.80 -6.92 2.42
N ILE A 31 0.50 -7.24 2.43
CA ILE A 31 -0.44 -6.70 3.41
C ILE A 31 -0.06 -7.11 4.84
N LYS A 32 0.29 -8.38 5.07
CA LYS A 32 0.72 -8.86 6.40
C LYS A 32 1.94 -8.09 6.89
N GLU A 33 2.93 -7.87 6.03
CA GLU A 33 4.11 -7.08 6.37
C GLU A 33 3.77 -5.63 6.69
N ILE A 34 2.90 -5.00 5.89
CA ILE A 34 2.42 -3.64 6.14
C ILE A 34 1.75 -3.55 7.51
N ILE A 35 0.82 -4.45 7.83
CA ILE A 35 0.12 -4.46 9.13
C ILE A 35 1.12 -4.65 10.27
N LYS A 36 2.11 -5.54 10.13
CA LYS A 36 3.17 -5.73 11.13
C LYS A 36 3.97 -4.44 11.37
N MET A 37 4.37 -3.75 10.31
CA MET A 37 5.10 -2.48 10.43
C MET A 37 4.23 -1.38 11.05
N LEU A 38 2.95 -1.31 10.67
CA LEU A 38 1.99 -0.36 11.23
C LEU A 38 1.76 -0.59 12.72
N ASN A 39 1.66 -1.85 13.17
CA ASN A 39 1.56 -2.16 14.60
C ASN A 39 2.77 -1.65 15.39
N ILE A 40 3.98 -1.82 14.84
CA ILE A 40 5.21 -1.33 15.48
C ILE A 40 5.25 0.20 15.50
N LEU A 41 4.82 0.85 14.42
CA LEU A 41 4.86 2.31 14.31
C LEU A 41 3.80 2.98 15.19
N THR A 42 2.58 2.46 15.21
CA THR A 42 1.44 3.01 15.97
C THR A 42 1.59 2.86 17.48
N ALA A 43 2.37 1.86 17.95
CA ALA A 43 2.71 1.71 19.36
C ALA A 43 3.70 2.77 19.88
N ARG A 44 4.28 3.60 19.00
CA ARG A 44 5.23 4.65 19.39
C ARG A 44 4.51 5.89 19.86
N ASN A 45 5.16 6.63 20.74
CA ASN A 45 4.71 7.94 21.22
C ASN A 45 5.88 8.93 21.27
N ASP A 46 6.66 8.97 20.19
CA ASP A 46 7.80 9.87 20.02
C ASP A 46 7.37 11.16 19.29
N SER A 47 8.23 12.19 19.29
CA SER A 47 7.94 13.48 18.66
C SER A 47 7.66 13.39 17.16
N CYS A 48 8.10 12.31 16.49
CA CYS A 48 7.78 12.05 15.09
C CYS A 48 6.29 11.83 14.87
N MET A 49 5.57 11.26 15.84
CA MET A 49 4.15 10.96 15.73
C MET A 49 3.28 12.23 15.69
N GLU A 50 3.78 13.34 16.23
CA GLU A 50 3.12 14.65 16.24
C GLU A 50 3.34 15.44 14.94
N LEU A 51 4.20 14.96 14.04
CA LEU A 51 4.45 15.65 12.77
C LEU A 51 3.17 15.78 11.96
N THR A 52 2.93 17.00 11.48
CA THR A 52 1.79 17.27 10.61
C THR A 52 2.06 16.74 9.21
N VAL A 53 1.16 15.89 8.71
CA VAL A 53 1.21 15.28 7.38
C VAL A 53 -0.06 15.59 6.59
N LYS A 54 0.01 15.46 5.26
CA LYS A 54 -1.19 15.59 4.41
C LYS A 54 -2.12 14.40 4.63
N ASP A 55 -3.41 14.67 4.82
CA ASP A 55 -4.45 13.66 4.97
C ASP A 55 -4.92 13.19 3.60
N VAL A 56 -4.36 12.07 3.13
CA VAL A 56 -4.64 11.49 1.81
C VAL A 56 -5.84 10.55 1.80
N PHE A 57 -6.46 10.30 2.96
CA PHE A 57 -7.56 9.35 3.09
C PHE A 57 -8.94 9.99 2.95
N THR A 58 -9.01 11.32 2.83
CA THR A 58 -10.26 12.06 2.57
C THR A 58 -10.59 12.23 1.09
N ALA A 59 -9.87 11.54 0.21
CA ALA A 59 -10.14 11.57 -1.22
C ALA A 59 -11.57 11.06 -1.54
N PRO A 60 -12.18 11.47 -2.66
CA PRO A 60 -13.52 11.03 -3.05
C PRO A 60 -13.65 9.50 -3.02
N LYS A 61 -14.85 8.99 -2.71
CA LYS A 61 -15.13 7.54 -2.57
C LYS A 61 -14.71 6.68 -3.77
N ASN A 62 -14.53 7.29 -4.94
CA ASN A 62 -14.17 6.61 -6.20
C ASN A 62 -12.66 6.57 -6.45
N THR A 63 -11.84 6.98 -5.49
CA THR A 63 -10.37 6.96 -5.64
C THR A 63 -9.87 5.52 -5.61
N SER A 64 -9.13 5.12 -6.65
CA SER A 64 -8.59 3.76 -6.72
C SER A 64 -7.60 3.47 -5.59
N ASP A 65 -7.54 2.21 -5.15
CA ASP A 65 -6.59 1.77 -4.12
C ASP A 65 -5.14 2.11 -4.46
N LYS A 66 -4.76 1.93 -5.74
CA LYS A 66 -3.41 2.26 -6.23
C LYS A 66 -3.09 3.75 -6.06
N GLU A 67 -4.07 4.63 -6.26
CA GLU A 67 -3.92 6.06 -6.03
C GLU A 67 -3.73 6.36 -4.53
N ILE A 68 -4.57 5.77 -3.67
CA ILE A 68 -4.45 5.93 -2.21
C ILE A 68 -3.07 5.46 -1.72
N PHE A 69 -2.62 4.28 -2.15
CA PHE A 69 -1.32 3.74 -1.79
C PHE A 69 -0.17 4.62 -2.29
N CYS A 70 -0.26 5.15 -3.51
CA CYS A 70 0.76 6.05 -4.04
C CYS A 70 0.87 7.33 -3.20
N ARG A 71 -0.27 7.95 -2.87
CA ARG A 71 -0.28 9.20 -2.09
C ARG A 71 0.24 8.96 -0.67
N ALA A 72 -0.18 7.85 -0.05
CA ALA A 72 0.33 7.45 1.25
C ALA A 72 1.84 7.17 1.23
N ALA A 73 2.35 6.50 0.20
CA ALA A 73 3.78 6.29 0.00
C ALA A 73 4.53 7.63 -0.13
N THR A 74 3.98 8.59 -0.86
CA THR A 74 4.59 9.91 -1.03
C THR A 74 4.69 10.67 0.30
N VAL A 75 3.65 10.63 1.14
CA VAL A 75 3.68 11.20 2.49
C VAL A 75 4.79 10.54 3.33
N LEU A 76 4.86 9.21 3.36
CA LEU A 76 5.88 8.50 4.11
C LEU A 76 7.29 8.83 3.61
N ARG A 77 7.47 8.96 2.29
CA ARG A 77 8.74 9.35 1.66
C ARG A 77 9.24 10.69 2.18
N GLN A 78 8.37 11.69 2.24
CA GLN A 78 8.71 13.00 2.77
C GLN A 78 9.15 12.89 4.24
N ILE A 79 8.41 12.15 5.06
CA ILE A 79 8.69 12.03 6.49
C ILE A 79 9.99 11.30 6.78
N TYR A 80 10.22 10.11 6.19
CA TYR A 80 11.43 9.35 6.51
C TYR A 80 12.70 9.97 5.91
N THR A 81 12.57 10.80 4.86
CA THR A 81 13.73 11.45 4.22
C THR A 81 14.15 12.72 4.97
N HIS A 82 13.21 13.52 5.46
CA HIS A 82 13.51 14.87 5.94
C HIS A 82 13.38 15.05 7.45
N ASN A 83 12.54 14.26 8.13
CA ASN A 83 12.22 14.52 9.55
C ASN A 83 12.60 13.34 10.43
N CYS A 84 12.07 12.15 10.11
CA CYS A 84 12.06 11.01 11.01
C CYS A 84 12.58 9.76 10.31
N SER A 85 13.90 9.67 10.19
CA SER A 85 14.57 8.52 9.57
C SER A 85 14.31 7.26 10.40
N ASN A 86 13.44 6.40 9.87
CA ASN A 86 13.00 5.20 10.54
C ASN A 86 12.92 4.05 9.55
N ARG A 87 13.54 2.91 9.88
CA ARG A 87 13.55 1.73 9.01
C ARG A 87 12.15 1.20 8.69
N TYR A 88 11.21 1.29 9.62
CA TYR A 88 9.84 0.84 9.43
C TYR A 88 9.04 1.82 8.56
N LEU A 89 9.24 3.14 8.69
CA LEU A 89 8.63 4.12 7.76
C LEU A 89 9.16 3.92 6.33
N ARG A 90 10.47 3.68 6.19
CA ARG A 90 11.09 3.37 4.89
C ARG A 90 10.58 2.05 4.31
N GLY A 91 10.42 1.02 5.13
CA GLY A 91 9.84 -0.27 4.72
C GLY A 91 8.38 -0.13 4.28
N LEU A 92 7.58 0.60 5.07
CA LEU A 92 6.17 0.87 4.77
C LEU A 92 6.02 1.64 3.46
N TYR A 93 6.87 2.65 3.22
CA TYR A 93 6.96 3.35 1.93
C TYR A 93 7.21 2.38 0.77
N ARG A 94 8.19 1.49 0.89
CA ARG A 94 8.55 0.53 -0.19
C ARG A 94 7.38 -0.39 -0.53
N ASN A 95 6.72 -0.93 0.49
CA ASN A 95 5.59 -1.84 0.29
C ASN A 95 4.40 -1.13 -0.36
N LEU A 96 4.04 0.07 0.12
CA LEU A 96 2.98 0.86 -0.49
C LEU A 96 3.29 1.29 -1.93
N SER A 97 4.53 1.70 -2.19
CA SER A 97 4.98 2.12 -3.53
C SER A 97 4.90 0.95 -4.52
N SER A 98 5.30 -0.25 -4.09
CA SER A 98 5.17 -1.47 -4.89
C SER A 98 3.71 -1.82 -5.19
N MET A 99 2.81 -1.71 -4.20
CA MET A 99 1.38 -1.97 -4.40
C MET A 99 0.71 -0.93 -5.30
N ALA A 100 1.16 0.32 -5.24
CA ALA A 100 0.66 1.38 -6.12
C ALA A 100 1.03 1.12 -7.58
N ASN A 101 2.31 0.82 -7.82
CA ASN A 101 2.89 0.62 -9.16
C ASN A 101 2.57 1.75 -10.15
N LYS A 102 2.55 3.00 -9.65
CA LYS A 102 2.34 4.24 -10.42
C LYS A 102 2.84 5.45 -9.64
N THR A 103 3.00 6.58 -10.34
CA THR A 103 3.11 7.91 -9.72
C THR A 103 1.73 8.52 -9.51
N CYS A 104 1.65 9.52 -8.64
CA CYS A 104 0.42 10.23 -8.31
C CYS A 104 0.71 11.70 -8.05
N SER A 105 -0.30 12.53 -8.32
CA SER A 105 -0.29 13.95 -7.98
C SER A 105 -0.86 14.14 -6.58
N MET A 106 -0.29 15.06 -5.81
CA MET A 106 -0.73 15.37 -4.46
C MET A 106 -1.26 16.81 -4.36
N ASN A 107 -2.58 16.93 -4.24
CA ASN A 107 -3.29 18.21 -4.15
C ASN A 107 -3.99 18.40 -2.79
N GLU A 108 -3.71 17.53 -1.82
CA GLU A 108 -4.37 17.53 -0.51
C GLU A 108 -3.98 18.75 0.32
N ILE A 109 -5.00 19.47 0.77
CA ILE A 109 -4.89 20.64 1.65
C ILE A 109 -5.07 20.23 3.11
N LYS A 110 -5.95 19.25 3.37
CA LYS A 110 -6.23 18.76 4.72
C LYS A 110 -4.99 18.10 5.32
N LYS A 111 -4.79 18.30 6.62
CA LYS A 111 -3.67 17.76 7.37
C LYS A 111 -4.14 16.90 8.54
N SER A 112 -3.25 16.03 9.01
CA SER A 112 -3.41 15.26 10.25
C SER A 112 -2.06 15.07 10.93
N THR A 113 -2.03 14.44 12.11
CA THR A 113 -0.78 13.94 12.68
C THR A 113 -0.31 12.69 11.93
N LEU A 114 0.99 12.39 12.03
CA LEU A 114 1.55 11.14 11.53
C LEU A 114 0.93 9.93 12.25
N LYS A 115 0.66 10.06 13.56
CA LYS A 115 -0.02 9.03 14.35
C LYS A 115 -1.39 8.67 13.77
N ASP A 116 -2.24 9.67 13.57
CA ASP A 116 -3.59 9.47 13.03
C ASP A 116 -3.55 8.92 11.60
N PHE A 117 -2.58 9.39 10.81
CA PHE A 117 -2.35 8.89 9.46
C PHE A 117 -2.02 7.39 9.48
N LEU A 118 -1.10 6.95 10.34
CA LEU A 118 -0.69 5.56 10.43
C LEU A 118 -1.80 4.66 10.99
N GLU A 119 -2.56 5.13 11.98
CA GLU A 119 -3.73 4.42 12.51
C GLU A 119 -4.82 4.25 11.45
N ARG A 120 -5.13 5.30 10.68
CA ARG A 120 -6.08 5.19 9.56
C ARG A 120 -5.58 4.21 8.49
N LEU A 121 -4.30 4.27 8.13
CA LEU A 121 -3.71 3.35 7.18
C LEU A 121 -3.80 1.90 7.68
N LYS A 122 -3.59 1.66 8.97
CA LYS A 122 -3.73 0.34 9.61
C LYS A 122 -5.14 -0.21 9.46
N VAL A 123 -6.16 0.59 9.76
CA VAL A 123 -7.57 0.18 9.58
C VAL A 123 -7.87 -0.15 8.12
N ILE A 124 -7.39 0.67 7.18
CA ILE A 124 -7.56 0.41 5.73
C ILE A 124 -6.92 -0.92 5.33
N MET A 125 -5.70 -1.18 5.79
CA MET A 125 -4.96 -2.40 5.44
C MET A 125 -5.56 -3.65 6.07
N GLN A 126 -6.02 -3.58 7.31
CA GLN A 126 -6.75 -4.67 7.96
C GLN A 126 -8.05 -4.97 7.21
N LYS A 127 -8.82 -3.95 6.82
CA LYS A 127 -10.04 -4.14 6.04
C LYS A 127 -9.76 -4.81 4.69
N LYS A 128 -8.62 -4.53 4.06
CA LYS A 128 -8.20 -5.22 2.83
C LYS A 128 -7.77 -6.66 3.10
N TYR A 129 -7.05 -6.89 4.19
CA TYR A 129 -6.64 -8.23 4.61
C TYR A 129 -7.84 -9.16 4.80
N TYR A 130 -8.92 -8.70 5.44
CA TYR A 130 -10.11 -9.54 5.69
C TYR A 130 -11.04 -9.70 4.49
N ARG A 131 -10.83 -8.95 3.40
CA ARG A 131 -11.62 -9.05 2.17
C ARG A 131 -11.02 -10.00 1.14
N HIS A 132 -9.80 -10.46 1.39
CA HIS A 132 -9.04 -11.40 0.58
C HIS A 132 -8.72 -12.65 1.41
#